data_AF-A0A355U385-F1
#
_entry.id   AF-A0A355U385-F1
#
_cell.length_a   1.000
_cell.length_b   1.000
_cell.length_c   1.000
_cell.angle_alpha   90.00
_cell.angle_beta   90.00
_cell.angle_gamma   90.00
#
_symmetry.space_group_name_H-M   'P 1'
#
loop_
_entity.id
_entity.type
_entity.pdbx_description
1 polymer ?
#
loop_
_entity_poly.entity_id
_entity_poly.type
_entity_poly.pdbx_seq_one_letter_code
_entity_poly.pdbx_strand_id
1 'polypeptide(L)'
;MENNEQKLSLYVDSLPKELTIEVPEGDAFHLNIACFEKLEKEINITVNVHANGVLIAAMADFAPLSCDFHLQVNLLGEGSKAEWHLATLSSKDAKKIYETSVTHKAKHTEALMSNYGIARESSKVTFTGVSSIDEG
;
A
#
# COMPACT_ATOMS: atom_id res chain seq x y z
N MET A 1 -10.65 -30.35 0.11
CA MET A 1 -10.31 -29.09 -0.57
C MET A 1 -10.94 -28.01 0.27
N GLU A 2 -10.21 -27.49 1.25
CA GLU A 2 -10.69 -26.40 2.09
C GLU A 2 -10.61 -25.11 1.28
N ASN A 3 -11.73 -24.39 1.19
CA ASN A 3 -11.74 -23.01 0.71
C ASN A 3 -10.89 -22.20 1.70
N ASN A 4 -9.68 -21.81 1.30
CA ASN A 4 -8.91 -20.81 2.03
C ASN A 4 -9.74 -19.51 2.01
N GLU A 5 -10.29 -19.11 3.17
CA GLU A 5 -10.91 -17.81 3.34
C GLU A 5 -9.86 -16.74 3.03
N GLN A 6 -9.99 -16.06 1.89
CA GLN A 6 -9.17 -14.88 1.59
C GLN A 6 -9.42 -13.82 2.66
N LYS A 7 -8.38 -13.47 3.42
CA LYS A 7 -8.45 -12.36 4.37
C LYS A 7 -8.45 -11.05 3.59
N LEU A 8 -9.56 -10.32 3.67
CA LEU A 8 -9.79 -9.07 2.96
C LEU A 8 -10.12 -7.96 3.97
N SER A 9 -9.45 -6.82 3.82
CA SER A 9 -9.86 -5.55 4.41
C SER A 9 -10.22 -4.55 3.33
N LEU A 10 -11.37 -3.89 3.50
CA LEU A 10 -11.83 -2.79 2.66
C LEU A 10 -12.05 -1.54 3.51
N TYR A 11 -11.36 -0.45 3.17
CA TYR A 11 -11.56 0.86 3.78
C TYR A 11 -12.17 1.81 2.76
N VAL A 12 -13.26 2.48 3.13
CA VAL A 12 -13.90 3.51 2.31
C VAL A 12 -14.06 4.77 3.14
N ASP A 13 -13.29 5.82 2.83
CA ASP A 13 -13.30 7.11 3.55
C ASP A 13 -13.09 6.99 5.08
N SER A 14 -12.52 5.88 5.53
CA SER A 14 -12.43 5.49 6.93
C SER A 14 -11.11 4.79 7.28
N LEU A 15 -10.08 5.00 6.46
CA LEU A 15 -8.77 4.40 6.70
C LEU A 15 -8.15 5.02 7.96
N PRO A 16 -7.72 4.21 8.95
CA PRO A 16 -7.08 4.73 10.15
C PRO A 16 -5.73 5.39 9.82
N LYS A 17 -5.30 6.32 10.67
CA LYS A 17 -3.98 6.97 10.57
C LYS A 17 -2.82 5.99 10.65
N GLU A 18 -2.97 4.93 11.43
CA GLU A 18 -1.95 3.91 11.61
C GLU A 18 -2.58 2.53 11.42
N LEU A 19 -1.91 1.67 10.66
CA LEU A 19 -2.34 0.30 10.41
C LEU A 19 -1.13 -0.62 10.28
N THR A 20 -1.09 -1.66 11.08
CA THR A 20 -0.11 -2.76 10.94
C THR A 20 -0.84 -4.02 10.54
N ILE A 21 -0.38 -4.66 9.46
CA ILE A 21 -0.93 -5.92 8.94
C ILE A 21 0.16 -6.98 8.99
N GLU A 22 -0.18 -8.13 9.57
CA GLU A 22 0.62 -9.34 9.50
C GLU A 22 -0.02 -10.28 8.48
N VAL A 23 0.73 -10.66 7.44
CA VAL A 23 0.34 -11.68 6.46
C VAL A 23 1.05 -12.98 6.86
N PRO A 24 0.33 -13.95 7.44
CA PRO A 24 0.93 -15.20 7.92
C PRO A 24 1.59 -16.02 6.81
N GLU A 25 2.39 -17.01 7.22
CA GLU A 25 3.02 -17.94 6.30
C GLU A 25 1.97 -18.66 5.42
N GLY A 26 2.20 -18.65 4.11
CA GLY A 26 1.33 -19.28 3.11
C GLY A 26 -0.04 -18.63 2.89
N ASP A 27 -0.37 -17.56 3.61
CA ASP A 27 -1.64 -16.84 3.48
C ASP A 27 -1.57 -15.76 2.39
N ALA A 28 -2.73 -15.45 1.80
CA ALA A 28 -2.92 -14.28 0.95
C ALA A 28 -3.81 -13.25 1.65
N PHE A 29 -3.36 -11.99 1.67
CA PHE A 29 -4.10 -10.87 2.25
C PHE A 29 -4.41 -9.81 1.21
N HIS A 30 -5.69 -9.43 1.13
CA HIS A 30 -6.16 -8.38 0.24
C HIS A 30 -6.44 -7.09 1.01
N LEU A 31 -5.80 -5.99 0.63
CA LEU A 31 -6.05 -4.65 1.19
C LEU A 31 -6.58 -3.72 0.11
N ASN A 32 -7.85 -3.36 0.19
CA ASN A 32 -8.47 -2.42 -0.74
C ASN A 32 -8.83 -1.11 -0.03
N ILE A 33 -8.43 0.02 -0.61
CA ILE A 33 -8.64 1.34 -0.05
C ILE A 33 -9.33 2.21 -1.11
N ALA A 34 -10.41 2.88 -0.72
CA ALA A 34 -11.09 3.87 -1.54
C ALA A 34 -11.30 5.16 -0.75
N CYS A 35 -10.85 6.28 -1.28
CA CYS A 35 -10.96 7.59 -0.66
C CYS A 35 -11.64 8.54 -1.64
N PHE A 36 -12.85 8.98 -1.33
CA PHE A 36 -13.66 9.84 -2.20
C PHE A 36 -13.86 11.22 -1.58
N GLU A 37 -13.99 11.28 -0.25
CA GLU A 37 -14.33 12.49 0.48
C GLU A 37 -13.40 12.74 1.66
N LYS A 38 -12.97 11.67 2.34
CA LYS A 38 -12.21 11.76 3.58
C LYS A 38 -10.91 11.00 3.47
N LEU A 39 -9.86 11.67 3.92
CA LEU A 39 -8.56 11.07 4.10
C LEU A 39 -7.89 11.79 5.26
N GLU A 40 -7.26 11.02 6.13
CA GLU A 40 -6.42 11.60 7.17
C GLU A 40 -5.24 12.31 6.50
N LYS A 41 -4.79 13.41 7.11
CA LYS A 41 -3.68 14.20 6.55
C LYS A 41 -2.40 13.37 6.45
N GLU A 42 -2.19 12.47 7.40
CA GLU A 42 -1.04 11.58 7.45
C GLU A 42 -1.52 10.17 7.77
N ILE A 43 -1.06 9.20 6.99
CA ILE A 43 -1.43 7.80 7.08
C ILE A 43 -0.16 6.95 6.99
N ASN A 44 -0.02 6.02 7.91
CA ASN A 44 1.13 5.13 8.04
C ASN A 44 0.65 3.68 8.05
N ILE A 45 0.95 2.93 6.99
CA ILE A 45 0.65 1.51 6.86
C ILE A 45 1.95 0.73 6.85
N THR A 46 2.05 -0.27 7.73
CA THR A 46 3.11 -1.27 7.71
C THR A 46 2.52 -2.64 7.42
N VAL A 47 3.08 -3.35 6.45
CA VAL A 47 2.70 -4.73 6.15
C VAL A 47 3.91 -5.63 6.29
N ASN A 48 3.79 -6.66 7.12
CA ASN A 48 4.80 -7.68 7.34
C ASN A 48 4.34 -8.99 6.70
N VAL A 49 5.08 -9.46 5.70
CA VAL A 49 4.73 -10.65 4.92
C VAL A 49 5.70 -11.78 5.27
N HIS A 50 5.17 -12.83 5.89
CA HIS A 50 5.95 -14.01 6.29
C HIS A 50 6.12 -14.99 5.12
N ALA A 51 6.82 -16.11 5.35
CA ALA A 51 7.26 -17.02 4.30
C ALA A 51 6.10 -17.49 3.39
N ASN A 52 6.30 -17.50 2.07
CA ASN A 52 5.26 -17.82 1.09
C ASN A 52 3.96 -17.01 1.20
N GLY A 53 3.92 -15.96 2.04
CA GLY A 53 2.77 -15.09 2.19
C GLY A 53 2.68 -14.10 1.03
N VAL A 54 1.47 -13.64 0.73
CA VAL A 54 1.20 -12.75 -0.40
C VAL A 54 0.35 -11.56 0.04
N LEU A 55 0.86 -10.35 -0.16
CA LEU A 55 0.08 -9.13 -0.10
C LEU A 55 -0.44 -8.76 -1.50
N ILE A 56 -1.74 -8.50 -1.61
CA ILE A 56 -2.36 -7.90 -2.79
C ILE A 56 -3.10 -6.65 -2.33
N ALA A 57 -2.58 -5.48 -2.67
CA ALA A 57 -3.09 -4.22 -2.15
C ALA A 57 -3.36 -3.20 -3.25
N ALA A 58 -4.46 -2.47 -3.11
CA ALA A 58 -4.83 -1.43 -4.04
C ALA A 58 -5.49 -0.23 -3.37
N MET A 59 -5.23 0.96 -3.92
CA MET A 59 -5.85 2.21 -3.48
C MET A 59 -6.36 3.03 -4.66
N ALA A 60 -7.60 3.51 -4.54
CA ALA A 60 -8.16 4.56 -5.38
C ALA A 60 -8.41 5.80 -4.52
N ASP A 61 -7.75 6.91 -4.82
CA ASP A 61 -7.94 8.17 -4.09
C ASP A 61 -8.36 9.33 -5.00
N PHE A 62 -9.61 9.73 -4.82
CA PHE A 62 -10.25 10.87 -5.45
C PHE A 62 -10.64 11.97 -4.44
N ALA A 63 -10.23 11.86 -3.18
CA ALA A 63 -10.52 12.86 -2.18
C ALA A 63 -9.85 14.20 -2.55
N PRO A 64 -10.54 15.36 -2.46
CA PRO A 64 -9.98 16.66 -2.85
C PRO A 64 -9.07 17.26 -1.76
N LEU A 65 -8.42 16.41 -0.97
CA LEU A 65 -7.64 16.77 0.21
C LEU A 65 -6.15 16.50 -0.02
N SER A 66 -5.30 17.26 0.67
CA SER A 66 -3.87 16.96 0.77
C SER A 66 -3.65 15.79 1.72
N CYS A 67 -2.69 14.93 1.40
CA CYS A 67 -2.32 13.79 2.24
C CYS A 67 -0.84 13.45 2.09
N ASP A 68 -0.27 12.94 3.17
CA ASP A 68 1.01 12.26 3.22
C ASP A 68 0.73 10.79 3.57
N PHE A 69 0.82 9.92 2.58
CA PHE A 69 0.52 8.50 2.69
C PHE A 69 1.81 7.69 2.64
N HIS A 70 2.04 6.90 3.68
CA HIS A 70 3.22 6.05 3.82
C HIS A 70 2.79 4.59 3.86
N LEU A 71 3.31 3.79 2.93
CA LEU A 71 3.20 2.34 2.92
C LEU A 71 4.60 1.74 2.99
N GLN A 72 4.86 0.98 4.04
CA GLN A 72 6.06 0.15 4.17
C GLN A 72 5.68 -1.32 4.08
N VAL A 73 6.22 -2.04 3.11
CA VAL A 73 6.07 -3.49 2.97
C VAL A 73 7.39 -4.18 3.33
N ASN A 74 7.35 -5.07 4.31
CA ASN A 74 8.49 -5.89 4.70
C ASN A 74 8.25 -7.33 4.25
N LEU A 75 9.05 -7.80 3.29
CA LEU A 75 9.05 -9.18 2.82
C LEU A 75 10.01 -9.99 3.71
N LEU A 76 9.47 -10.51 4.82
CA LEU A 76 10.22 -11.07 5.95
C LEU A 76 10.64 -12.53 5.73
N GLY A 77 9.83 -13.31 4.99
CA GLY A 77 10.07 -14.73 4.81
C GLY A 77 10.42 -15.11 3.37
N GLU A 78 11.07 -16.25 3.21
CA GLU A 78 11.42 -16.79 1.90
C GLU A 78 10.16 -16.98 1.04
N GLY A 79 10.23 -16.63 -0.24
CA GLY A 79 9.09 -16.78 -1.15
C GLY A 79 7.95 -15.76 -0.93
N SER A 80 8.09 -14.81 0.00
CA SER A 80 7.05 -13.80 0.25
C SER A 80 6.93 -12.80 -0.91
N LYS A 81 5.69 -12.35 -1.16
CA LYS A 81 5.35 -11.51 -2.31
C LYS A 81 4.49 -10.32 -1.94
N ALA A 82 4.62 -9.24 -2.70
CA ALA A 82 3.75 -8.08 -2.59
C ALA A 82 3.39 -7.46 -3.94
N GLU A 83 2.12 -7.16 -4.12
CA GLU A 83 1.58 -6.36 -5.21
C GLU A 83 0.87 -5.13 -4.64
N TRP A 84 1.24 -3.94 -5.12
CA TRP A 84 0.64 -2.67 -4.74
C TRP A 84 0.27 -1.85 -5.98
N HIS A 85 -0.98 -1.38 -6.02
CA HIS A 85 -1.48 -0.54 -7.09
C HIS A 85 -2.22 0.70 -6.57
N LEU A 86 -1.81 1.88 -6.99
CA LEU A 86 -2.43 3.14 -6.61
C LEU A 86 -2.89 3.92 -7.84
N ALA A 87 -4.12 4.44 -7.80
CA ALA A 87 -4.63 5.44 -8.72
C ALA A 87 -5.12 6.67 -7.93
N THR A 88 -4.68 7.88 -8.31
CA THR A 88 -5.09 9.11 -7.62
C THR A 88 -5.43 10.26 -8.57
N LEU A 89 -6.39 11.09 -8.15
CA LEU A 89 -6.74 12.36 -8.77
C LEU A 89 -6.53 13.48 -7.75
N SER A 90 -5.64 14.44 -8.05
CA SER A 90 -5.46 15.66 -7.28
C SER A 90 -6.06 16.86 -8.01
N SER A 91 -6.65 17.80 -7.28
CA SER A 91 -7.31 19.00 -7.81
C SER A 91 -7.14 20.19 -6.87
N LYS A 92 -7.49 21.39 -7.33
CA LYS A 92 -7.31 22.66 -6.59
C LYS A 92 -5.86 22.81 -6.15
N ASP A 93 -5.64 23.22 -4.90
CA ASP A 93 -4.30 23.39 -4.31
C ASP A 93 -3.84 22.15 -3.52
N ALA A 94 -4.49 20.99 -3.70
CA ALA A 94 -4.17 19.78 -2.95
C ALA A 94 -2.76 19.26 -3.27
N LYS A 95 -2.07 18.80 -2.22
CA LYS A 95 -0.74 18.19 -2.30
C LYS A 95 -0.84 16.77 -1.76
N LYS A 96 -0.70 15.79 -2.65
CA LYS A 96 -0.74 14.38 -2.31
C LYS A 96 0.66 13.80 -2.44
N ILE A 97 1.20 13.30 -1.35
CA ILE A 97 2.48 12.61 -1.29
C ILE A 97 2.19 11.16 -0.97
N TYR A 98 2.70 10.27 -1.80
CA TYR A 98 2.61 8.83 -1.63
C TYR A 98 4.02 8.28 -1.57
N GLU A 99 4.40 7.81 -0.40
CA GLU A 99 5.64 7.11 -0.13
C GLU A 99 5.36 5.62 -0.01
N THR A 100 5.70 4.87 -1.05
CA THR A 100 5.46 3.41 -1.11
C THR A 100 6.79 2.70 -1.19
N SER A 101 7.16 2.03 -0.10
CA SER A 101 8.46 1.41 0.09
C SER A 101 8.33 -0.09 0.31
N VAL A 102 9.31 -0.85 -0.17
CA VAL A 102 9.44 -2.28 0.05
C VAL A 102 10.85 -2.64 0.46
N THR A 103 10.95 -3.54 1.43
CA THR A 103 12.23 -4.10 1.89
C THR A 103 12.18 -5.62 1.76
N HIS A 104 13.07 -6.16 0.93
CA HIS A 104 13.31 -7.59 0.76
C HIS A 104 14.29 -8.07 1.83
N LYS A 105 13.79 -8.82 2.83
CA LYS A 105 14.60 -9.32 3.96
C LYS A 105 14.91 -10.82 3.89
N ALA A 106 14.39 -11.50 2.87
CA ALA A 106 14.56 -12.92 2.67
C ALA A 106 14.78 -13.26 1.18
N LYS A 107 15.26 -14.48 0.95
CA LYS A 107 15.54 -15.00 -0.40
C LYS A 107 14.22 -15.22 -1.18
N HIS A 108 14.33 -15.17 -2.50
CA HIS A 108 13.22 -15.49 -3.41
C HIS A 108 11.95 -14.64 -3.17
N THR A 109 12.14 -13.38 -2.76
CA THR A 109 11.05 -12.43 -2.54
C THR A 109 10.76 -11.64 -3.81
N GLU A 110 9.50 -11.29 -4.03
CA GLU A 110 9.03 -10.57 -5.23
C GLU A 110 8.16 -9.37 -4.84
N ALA A 111 8.34 -8.24 -5.51
CA ALA A 111 7.51 -7.06 -5.29
C ALA A 111 7.17 -6.35 -6.61
N LEU A 112 5.92 -5.94 -6.76
CA LEU A 112 5.45 -5.09 -7.85
C LEU A 112 4.68 -3.90 -7.27
N MET A 113 5.11 -2.69 -7.63
CA MET A 113 4.45 -1.45 -7.23
C MET A 113 4.13 -0.60 -8.46
N SER A 114 2.87 -0.20 -8.62
CA SER A 114 2.44 0.67 -9.72
C SER A 114 1.61 1.83 -9.19
N ASN A 115 2.08 3.05 -9.42
CA ASN A 115 1.43 4.26 -8.93
C ASN A 115 1.09 5.19 -10.11
N TYR A 116 -0.17 5.57 -10.23
CA TYR A 116 -0.69 6.42 -11.30
C TYR A 116 -1.39 7.63 -10.70
N GLY A 117 -1.10 8.82 -11.22
CA GLY A 117 -1.65 10.07 -10.69
C GLY A 117 -2.01 11.07 -11.78
N ILE A 118 -3.15 11.72 -11.61
CA ILE A 118 -3.56 12.87 -12.41
C ILE A 118 -3.56 14.10 -11.50
N ALA A 119 -2.74 15.10 -11.82
CA ALA A 119 -2.77 16.41 -11.16
C ALA A 119 -3.50 17.41 -12.07
N ARG A 120 -4.55 18.04 -11.55
CA ARG A 120 -5.30 19.10 -12.24
C ARG A 120 -5.11 20.43 -11.54
N GLU A 121 -5.31 21.53 -12.27
CA GLU A 121 -5.25 22.90 -11.72
C GLU A 121 -3.87 23.20 -11.11
N SER A 122 -3.81 23.73 -9.88
CA SER A 122 -2.58 24.05 -9.14
C SER A 122 -2.08 22.90 -8.25
N SER A 123 -2.69 21.71 -8.38
CA SER A 123 -2.42 20.60 -7.47
C SER A 123 -1.09 19.92 -7.75
N LYS A 124 -0.62 19.14 -6.77
CA LYS A 124 0.60 18.34 -6.89
C LYS A 124 0.34 16.91 -6.45
N VAL A 125 0.89 15.97 -7.22
CA VAL A 125 1.03 14.56 -6.83
C VAL A 125 2.52 14.24 -6.80
N THR A 126 2.98 13.58 -5.74
CA THR A 126 4.35 13.11 -5.60
C THR A 126 4.32 11.64 -5.26
N PHE A 127 4.97 10.83 -6.09
CA PHE A 127 5.26 9.43 -5.80
C PHE A 127 6.74 9.32 -5.42
N THR A 128 7.01 8.71 -4.29
CA THR A 128 8.35 8.45 -3.78
C THR A 128 8.35 7.11 -3.06
N GLY A 129 9.53 6.62 -2.66
CA GLY A 129 9.67 5.37 -1.95
C GLY A 129 11.06 4.77 -2.12
N VAL A 130 11.32 3.74 -1.34
CA VAL A 130 12.57 2.99 -1.36
C VAL A 130 12.27 1.53 -1.66
N SER A 131 13.00 0.96 -2.61
CA SER A 131 13.10 -0.49 -2.78
C SER A 131 14.47 -0.92 -2.26
N SER A 132 14.51 -1.59 -1.11
CA SER A 132 15.75 -2.09 -0.51
C SER A 132 15.80 -3.61 -0.52
N ILE A 133 17.01 -4.15 -0.68
CA ILE A 133 17.31 -5.57 -0.55
C ILE A 133 18.37 -5.66 0.55
N ASP A 134 18.00 -6.29 1.66
CA ASP A 134 18.92 -6.53 2.77
C ASP A 134 19.79 -7.76 2.42
N GLU A 135 21.07 -7.77 2.84
CA GLU A 135 21.93 -8.93 2.64
C GLU A 135 21.32 -10.17 3.33
N GLY A 136 21.05 -11.22 2.56
CA GLY A 136 20.38 -12.45 3.01
C GLY A 136 21.25 -13.71 2.98
#